data_AF-A0A935KBH1-F1
#
_entry.id   AF-A0A935KBH1-F1
#
_cell.length_a   1.000
_cell.length_b   1.000
_cell.length_c   1.000
_cell.angle_alpha   90.00
_cell.angle_beta   90.00
_cell.angle_gamma   90.00
#
_symmetry.space_group_name_H-M   'P 1'
#
loop_
_entity.id
_entity.type
_entity.pdbx_description
1 polymer ?
#
loop_
_entity_poly.entity_id
_entity_poly.type
_entity_poly.pdbx_seq_one_letter_code
_entity_poly.pdbx_strand_id
1 'polypeptide(L)'
;MLSLDSGGLGYGGLYQWDEAMQYVTTPGTRGICPTGWHIPTREEFETLANSVGGDGNALKEIGLHSTTNGEGTNTSGFSALFGGFRDQNAFWREGDNSFYSWISQESVDNVDFADYRRLDYNSSTIFLIHNWKDFGVSVRCLKN
;
A
#
# COMPACT_ATOMS: atom_id res chain seq x y z
N MET A 1 4.26 9.91 6.70
CA MET A 1 4.16 9.08 5.49
C MET A 1 3.51 9.92 4.41
N LEU A 2 4.01 9.88 3.16
CA LEU A 2 3.44 10.62 2.03
C LEU A 2 2.85 9.61 1.04
N SER A 3 1.59 9.83 0.63
CA SER A 3 1.08 9.28 -0.62
C SER A 3 1.55 10.20 -1.74
N LEU A 4 2.03 9.65 -2.85
CA LEU A 4 2.65 10.44 -3.92
C LEU A 4 1.66 11.32 -4.71
N ASP A 5 0.36 11.25 -4.43
CA ASP A 5 -0.67 11.85 -5.29
C ASP A 5 -1.74 12.67 -4.55
N SER A 6 -1.34 13.58 -3.66
CA SER A 6 -2.30 14.55 -3.07
C SER A 6 -2.58 15.78 -3.95
N GLY A 7 -2.22 15.73 -5.24
CA GLY A 7 -2.45 16.81 -6.20
C GLY A 7 -3.86 16.78 -6.82
N GLY A 8 -4.86 17.25 -6.09
CA GLY A 8 -6.13 17.78 -6.60
C GLY A 8 -6.92 16.91 -7.58
N LEU A 9 -7.90 16.16 -7.06
CA LEU A 9 -8.93 15.42 -7.81
C LEU A 9 -8.43 14.24 -8.66
N GLY A 10 -7.98 13.17 -8.01
CA GLY A 10 -7.72 11.91 -8.71
C GLY A 10 -7.08 10.90 -7.80
N TYR A 11 -7.65 9.70 -7.75
CA TYR A 11 -7.06 8.56 -7.08
C TYR A 11 -5.57 8.43 -7.39
N GLY A 12 -4.76 8.05 -6.40
CA GLY A 12 -3.33 7.89 -6.58
C GLY A 12 -2.95 6.93 -7.72
N GLY A 13 -1.73 7.11 -8.22
CA GLY A 13 -1.11 6.31 -9.25
C GLY A 13 -0.97 4.85 -8.81
N LEU A 14 -1.21 3.95 -9.76
CA LEU A 14 -0.97 2.53 -9.62
C LEU A 14 0.26 2.19 -10.45
N TYR A 15 1.28 1.69 -9.78
CA TYR A 15 2.59 1.40 -10.37
C TYR A 15 2.78 -0.10 -10.41
N GLN A 16 3.40 -0.61 -11.47
CA GLN A 16 4.02 -1.93 -11.43
C GLN A 16 5.23 -1.88 -10.50
N TRP A 17 5.61 -3.03 -9.93
CA TRP A 17 6.60 -3.05 -8.85
C TRP A 17 7.99 -2.59 -9.32
N ASP A 18 8.42 -3.04 -10.50
CA ASP A 18 9.71 -2.64 -11.05
C ASP A 18 9.77 -1.12 -11.30
N GLU A 19 8.69 -0.52 -11.81
CA GLU A 19 8.54 0.93 -11.99
C GLU A 19 8.57 1.66 -10.65
N ALA A 20 7.83 1.17 -9.65
CA ALA A 20 7.81 1.73 -8.31
C ALA A 20 9.22 1.74 -7.70
N MET A 21 9.96 0.66 -7.87
CA MET A 21 11.31 0.49 -7.36
C MET A 21 12.39 1.16 -8.23
N GLN A 22 12.02 1.75 -9.37
CA GLN A 22 12.94 2.26 -10.40
C GLN A 22 13.94 1.20 -10.88
N TYR A 23 13.45 -0.03 -11.08
CA TYR A 23 14.20 -1.20 -11.56
C TYR A 23 15.38 -1.60 -10.66
N VAL A 24 15.28 -1.29 -9.35
CA VAL A 24 16.24 -1.69 -8.31
C VAL A 24 15.58 -2.73 -7.40
N THR A 25 16.30 -3.77 -7.00
CA THR A 25 15.74 -4.83 -6.13
C THR A 25 16.19 -4.72 -4.67
N THR A 26 16.99 -3.70 -4.34
CA THR A 26 17.44 -3.45 -2.96
C THR A 26 16.29 -2.98 -2.07
N PRO A 27 15.94 -3.69 -0.98
CA PRO A 27 14.93 -3.24 -0.04
C PRO A 27 15.27 -1.88 0.57
N GLY A 28 14.26 -1.06 0.83
CA GLY A 28 14.41 0.28 1.37
C GLY A 28 14.97 1.30 0.36
N THR A 29 15.00 0.97 -0.93
CA THR A 29 15.36 1.95 -1.97
C THR A 29 14.38 3.13 -1.99
N ARG A 30 14.86 4.28 -2.47
CA ARG A 30 14.00 5.44 -2.71
C ARG A 30 12.86 5.10 -3.66
N GLY A 31 13.17 4.39 -4.75
CA GLY A 31 12.22 4.17 -5.84
C GLY A 31 11.62 5.49 -6.33
N ILE A 32 10.31 5.49 -6.58
CA ILE A 32 9.53 6.67 -7.00
C ILE A 32 9.28 7.70 -5.88
N CYS A 33 9.70 7.42 -4.64
CA CYS A 33 9.49 8.33 -3.52
C CYS A 33 10.31 9.63 -3.63
N PRO A 34 9.87 10.73 -2.99
CA PRO A 34 10.62 11.97 -3.00
C PRO A 34 11.98 11.82 -2.30
N THR A 35 12.91 12.74 -2.55
CA THR A 35 14.19 12.78 -1.85
C THR A 35 13.99 12.85 -0.32
N GLY A 36 14.72 12.00 0.42
CA GLY A 36 14.57 11.85 1.87
C GLY A 36 13.46 10.89 2.30
N TRP A 37 12.86 10.19 1.35
CA TRP A 37 11.85 9.15 1.57
C TRP A 37 12.22 7.87 0.81
N HIS A 38 11.62 6.76 1.20
CA HIS A 38 11.83 5.46 0.57
C HIS A 38 10.55 4.61 0.54
N ILE A 39 10.57 3.56 -0.29
CA ILE A 39 9.51 2.54 -0.30
C ILE A 39 9.72 1.63 0.90
N PRO A 40 8.74 1.48 1.80
CA PRO A 40 8.90 0.74 3.05
C PRO A 40 9.46 -0.66 2.82
N THR A 41 10.32 -1.09 3.72
CA THR A 41 10.74 -2.50 3.86
C THR A 41 9.64 -3.31 4.55
N ARG A 42 9.79 -4.64 4.53
CA ARG A 42 8.89 -5.54 5.27
C ARG A 42 8.95 -5.25 6.78
N GLU A 43 10.15 -5.06 7.32
CA GLU A 43 10.41 -4.81 8.75
C GLU A 43 9.82 -3.48 9.25
N GLU A 44 9.93 -2.42 8.46
CA GLU A 44 9.33 -1.11 8.81
C GLU A 44 7.80 -1.19 8.84
N PHE A 45 7.21 -1.93 7.90
CA PHE A 45 5.77 -2.13 7.93
C PHE A 45 5.34 -3.06 9.08
N GLU A 46 6.10 -4.10 9.39
CA GLU A 46 5.85 -4.94 10.58
C GLU A 46 5.90 -4.11 11.86
N THR A 47 6.83 -3.16 11.96
CA THR A 47 6.88 -2.21 13.07
C THR A 47 5.60 -1.37 13.16
N LEU A 48 5.07 -0.88 12.03
CA LEU A 48 3.78 -0.20 11.98
C LEU A 48 2.63 -1.09 12.42
N ALA A 49 2.54 -2.32 11.92
CA ALA A 49 1.49 -3.27 12.29
C ALA A 49 1.52 -3.59 13.78
N ASN A 50 2.72 -3.78 14.35
CA ASN A 50 2.90 -4.02 15.78
C ASN A 50 2.52 -2.80 16.63
N SER A 51 2.75 -1.58 16.14
CA SER A 51 2.38 -0.34 16.85
C SER A 51 0.87 -0.19 17.08
N VAL A 52 0.05 -0.86 16.26
CA VAL A 52 -1.41 -0.91 16.39
C VAL A 52 -1.93 -2.24 16.94
N GLY A 53 -1.03 -3.07 17.50
CA GLY A 53 -1.41 -4.39 18.03
C GLY A 53 -1.98 -5.35 16.98
N GLY A 54 -1.64 -5.15 15.70
CA GLY A 54 -2.19 -5.91 14.59
C GLY A 54 -3.59 -5.47 14.13
N ASP A 55 -4.17 -4.43 14.73
CA ASP A 55 -5.49 -3.92 14.31
C ASP A 55 -5.38 -2.99 13.08
N GLY A 56 -5.71 -3.52 11.91
CA GLY A 56 -5.76 -2.78 10.66
C GLY A 56 -6.83 -1.68 10.63
N ASN A 57 -7.85 -1.72 11.49
CA ASN A 57 -8.84 -0.63 11.59
C ASN A 57 -8.19 0.66 12.09
N ALA A 58 -7.19 0.55 12.97
CA ALA A 58 -6.38 1.67 13.45
C ALA A 58 -5.55 2.37 12.36
N LEU A 59 -5.29 1.69 11.22
CA LEU A 59 -4.50 2.23 10.11
C LEU A 59 -5.34 2.94 9.06
N LYS A 60 -6.61 2.55 8.88
CA LYS A 60 -7.48 3.05 7.81
C LYS A 60 -7.98 4.46 8.09
N GLU A 61 -8.19 5.24 7.03
CA GLU A 61 -8.89 6.53 7.13
C GLU A 61 -10.34 6.33 7.59
N ILE A 62 -10.86 7.31 8.34
CA ILE A 62 -12.22 7.26 8.91
C ILE A 62 -13.24 7.52 7.79
N GLY A 63 -14.33 6.74 7.76
CA GLY A 63 -15.44 6.97 6.83
C GLY A 63 -15.12 6.62 5.36
N LEU A 64 -14.06 5.85 5.11
CA LEU A 64 -13.81 5.24 3.81
C LEU A 64 -14.93 4.27 3.43
N HIS A 65 -15.23 4.13 2.13
CA HIS A 65 -16.32 3.33 1.54
C HIS A 65 -17.70 4.00 1.53
N SER A 66 -18.15 4.35 0.31
CA SER A 66 -19.34 5.16 0.05
C SER A 66 -20.67 4.49 0.39
N THR A 67 -20.71 3.17 0.57
CA THR A 67 -21.99 2.44 0.77
C THR A 67 -22.20 1.87 2.16
N THR A 68 -21.14 1.68 2.97
CA THR A 68 -21.29 1.11 4.33
C THR A 68 -20.53 1.82 5.43
N ASN A 69 -19.73 2.86 5.13
CA ASN A 69 -18.74 3.43 6.06
C ASN A 69 -17.87 2.32 6.67
N GLY A 70 -16.75 2.00 6.02
CA GLY A 70 -15.77 1.03 6.49
C GLY A 70 -15.30 1.29 7.92
N GLU A 71 -14.72 0.26 8.54
CA GLU A 71 -14.45 0.23 9.98
C GLU A 71 -13.18 1.02 10.40
N GLY A 72 -12.76 2.00 9.61
CA GLY A 72 -11.54 2.76 9.90
C GLY A 72 -11.67 3.66 11.13
N THR A 73 -10.74 3.51 12.07
CA THR A 73 -10.68 4.35 13.29
C THR A 73 -9.53 5.36 13.25
N ASN A 74 -8.54 5.13 12.39
CA ASN A 74 -7.34 5.96 12.19
C ASN A 74 -6.60 6.36 13.48
N THR A 75 -6.66 5.55 14.54
CA THR A 75 -6.02 5.88 15.83
C THR A 75 -4.50 5.97 15.75
N SER A 76 -3.88 5.39 14.71
CA SER A 76 -2.45 5.52 14.41
C SER A 76 -2.08 6.84 13.72
N GLY A 77 -3.04 7.56 13.14
CA GLY A 77 -2.79 8.67 12.21
C GLY A 77 -2.24 8.23 10.85
N PHE A 78 -2.16 6.92 10.57
CA PHE A 78 -1.63 6.41 9.31
C PHE A 78 -2.51 6.81 8.13
N SER A 79 -3.84 6.84 8.25
CA SER A 79 -4.75 7.33 7.20
C SER A 79 -4.62 6.54 5.87
N ALA A 80 -4.76 5.21 5.92
CA ALA A 80 -4.69 4.35 4.73
C ALA A 80 -5.90 4.61 3.84
N LEU A 81 -5.68 5.12 2.62
CA LEU A 81 -6.73 5.44 1.66
C LEU A 81 -7.00 4.27 0.71
N PHE A 82 -8.27 3.97 0.47
CA PHE A 82 -8.64 2.96 -0.51
C PHE A 82 -8.49 3.51 -1.93
N GLY A 83 -7.97 2.68 -2.84
CA GLY A 83 -7.61 3.15 -4.19
C GLY A 83 -7.63 2.09 -5.28
N GLY A 84 -8.07 0.87 -4.95
CA GLY A 84 -8.12 -0.24 -5.89
C GLY A 84 -6.75 -0.75 -6.36
N PHE A 85 -6.76 -1.57 -7.39
CA PHE A 85 -5.56 -2.11 -8.03
C PHE A 85 -5.81 -2.35 -9.52
N ARG A 86 -4.73 -2.59 -10.27
CA ARG A 86 -4.77 -3.05 -11.65
C ARG A 86 -4.19 -4.45 -11.70
N ASP A 87 -4.86 -5.40 -12.33
CA ASP A 87 -4.24 -6.68 -12.69
C ASP A 87 -3.88 -6.69 -14.18
N GLN A 88 -3.46 -7.84 -14.71
CA GLN A 88 -3.10 -7.99 -16.12
C GLN A 88 -4.26 -7.70 -17.10
N ASN A 89 -5.51 -7.78 -16.64
CA ASN A 89 -6.70 -7.77 -17.49
C ASN A 89 -7.53 -6.47 -17.34
N ALA A 90 -7.59 -5.90 -16.14
CA ALA A 90 -8.51 -4.81 -15.83
C ALA A 90 -8.03 -3.89 -14.70
N PHE A 91 -8.64 -2.71 -14.65
CA PHE A 91 -8.58 -1.81 -13.51
C PHE A 91 -9.76 -2.08 -12.59
N TRP A 92 -9.48 -2.42 -11.34
CA TRP A 92 -10.47 -2.69 -10.32
C TRP A 92 -10.52 -1.53 -9.35
N ARG A 93 -11.33 -0.52 -9.70
CA ARG A 93 -11.53 0.71 -8.91
C ARG A 93 -12.96 0.86 -8.36
N GLU A 94 -13.95 0.13 -8.87
CA GLU A 94 -15.32 0.30 -8.38
C GLU A 94 -15.50 -0.31 -6.98
N GLY A 95 -15.92 0.53 -6.03
CA GLY A 95 -16.27 0.12 -4.68
C GLY A 95 -15.13 0.14 -3.66
N ASP A 96 -13.99 0.78 -3.94
CA ASP A 96 -12.90 1.16 -3.00
C ASP A 96 -12.91 0.40 -1.67
N ASN A 97 -12.75 -0.92 -1.72
CA ASN A 97 -12.91 -1.77 -0.53
C ASN A 97 -11.59 -2.05 0.16
N SER A 98 -10.48 -1.62 -0.43
CA SER A 98 -9.18 -1.95 0.13
C SER A 98 -8.11 -0.92 -0.17
N PHE A 99 -7.20 -0.77 0.78
CA PHE A 99 -5.91 -0.12 0.62
C PHE A 99 -4.94 -1.15 0.03
N TYR A 100 -4.11 -0.73 -0.92
CA TYR A 100 -3.03 -1.53 -1.48
C TYR A 100 -1.77 -0.68 -1.54
N SER A 101 -0.65 -1.16 -1.00
CA SER A 101 0.64 -0.49 -1.17
C SER A 101 1.77 -1.49 -1.34
N TRP A 102 2.59 -1.30 -2.38
CA TRP A 102 3.83 -2.04 -2.54
C TRP A 102 4.74 -1.89 -1.31
N ILE A 103 5.55 -2.92 -1.10
CA ILE A 103 6.71 -2.96 -0.22
C ILE A 103 7.92 -3.17 -1.12
N SER A 104 9.08 -2.69 -0.70
CA SER A 104 10.35 -2.84 -1.40
C SER A 104 10.92 -4.27 -1.43
N GLN A 105 10.16 -5.25 -0.94
CA GLN A 105 10.59 -6.63 -0.82
C GLN A 105 10.16 -7.44 -2.05
N GLU A 106 11.14 -7.96 -2.78
CA GLU A 106 10.93 -9.03 -3.74
C GLU A 106 10.60 -10.34 -3.00
N SER A 107 9.73 -11.17 -3.59
CA SER A 107 9.39 -12.47 -3.02
C SER A 107 10.61 -13.39 -3.04
N VAL A 108 10.85 -14.07 -1.92
CA VAL A 108 11.95 -15.04 -1.79
C VAL A 108 11.70 -16.32 -2.57
N ASP A 109 10.43 -16.65 -2.84
CA ASP A 109 10.03 -17.91 -3.47
C ASP A 109 9.91 -17.80 -5.00
N ASN A 110 9.70 -16.59 -5.51
CA ASN A 110 9.58 -16.32 -6.95
C ASN A 110 9.99 -14.87 -7.28
N VAL A 111 11.05 -14.71 -8.07
CA VAL A 111 11.60 -13.41 -8.47
C VAL A 111 10.65 -12.58 -9.35
N ASP A 112 9.64 -13.22 -9.96
CA ASP A 112 8.60 -12.52 -10.72
C ASP A 112 7.54 -11.87 -9.80
N PHE A 113 7.62 -12.13 -8.49
CA PHE A 113 6.64 -11.70 -7.50
C PHE A 113 7.23 -10.68 -6.54
N ALA A 114 6.38 -9.80 -6.01
CA ALA A 114 6.73 -8.84 -4.98
C ALA A 114 5.63 -8.71 -3.93
N ASP A 115 6.02 -8.20 -2.76
CA ASP A 115 5.14 -8.02 -1.62
C ASP A 115 4.37 -6.70 -1.68
N TYR A 116 3.09 -6.75 -1.35
CA TYR A 116 2.29 -5.57 -1.03
C TYR A 116 1.45 -5.79 0.24
N ARG A 117 1.02 -4.68 0.83
CA ARG A 117 0.09 -4.65 1.96
C ARG A 117 -1.32 -4.41 1.49
N ARG A 118 -2.27 -5.08 2.13
CA ARG A 118 -3.68 -4.91 1.90
C ARG A 118 -4.45 -4.73 3.21
N LEU A 119 -5.37 -3.77 3.22
CA LEU A 119 -6.35 -3.58 4.31
C LEU A 119 -7.73 -3.55 3.69
N ASP A 120 -8.65 -4.41 4.13
CA ASP A 120 -10.03 -4.48 3.59
C ASP A 120 -11.01 -3.69 4.46
N TYR A 121 -12.04 -3.11 3.85
CA TYR A 121 -13.01 -2.22 4.49
C TYR A 121 -13.75 -2.87 5.68
N ASN A 122 -13.94 -4.19 5.63
CA ASN A 122 -14.71 -5.00 6.58
C ASN A 122 -13.85 -5.98 7.40
N SER A 123 -12.53 -5.76 7.45
CA SER A 123 -11.62 -6.64 8.20
C SER A 123 -10.53 -5.86 8.90
N SER A 124 -10.32 -6.09 10.19
CA SER A 124 -9.17 -5.56 10.93
C SER A 124 -7.85 -6.25 10.59
N THR A 125 -7.83 -7.26 9.71
CA THR A 125 -6.59 -7.96 9.38
C THR A 125 -5.67 -7.11 8.50
N ILE A 126 -4.38 -7.10 8.85
CA ILE A 126 -3.32 -6.47 8.06
C ILE A 126 -2.66 -7.55 7.19
N PHE A 127 -3.00 -7.57 5.90
CA PHE A 127 -2.51 -8.62 5.00
C PHE A 127 -1.15 -8.27 4.39
N LEU A 128 -0.25 -9.26 4.37
CA LEU A 128 0.91 -9.32 3.49
C LEU A 128 0.58 -10.26 2.34
N ILE A 129 0.58 -9.75 1.11
CA ILE A 129 0.32 -10.54 -0.09
C ILE A 129 1.56 -10.49 -0.98
N HIS A 130 1.91 -11.62 -1.58
CA HIS A 130 2.90 -11.71 -2.66
C HIS A 130 2.16 -12.00 -3.97
N ASN A 131 2.48 -11.27 -5.03
CA ASN A 131 1.87 -11.49 -6.34
C ASN A 131 2.79 -10.98 -7.46
N TRP A 132 2.41 -11.23 -8.71
CA TRP A 132 3.14 -10.79 -9.89
C TRP A 132 3.49 -9.29 -9.84
N LYS A 133 4.73 -8.96 -10.17
CA LYS A 133 5.24 -7.57 -10.25
C LYS A 133 4.52 -6.71 -11.28
N ASP A 134 3.80 -7.34 -12.22
CA ASP A 134 3.02 -6.68 -13.26
C ASP A 134 1.63 -6.22 -12.79
N PHE A 135 1.25 -6.47 -11.52
CA PHE A 135 0.09 -5.81 -10.92
C PHE A 135 0.39 -4.31 -10.76
N GLY A 136 -0.64 -3.47 -10.84
CA GLY A 136 -0.55 -2.06 -10.50
C GLY A 136 -1.13 -1.82 -9.12
N VAL A 137 -0.32 -1.47 -8.13
CA VAL A 137 -0.80 -0.96 -6.84
C VAL A 137 -0.12 0.35 -6.47
N SER A 138 -0.67 1.06 -5.47
CA SER A 138 -0.11 2.33 -5.04
C SER A 138 1.21 2.15 -4.27
N VAL A 139 1.91 3.25 -4.01
CA VAL A 139 3.09 3.28 -3.14
C VAL A 139 2.87 4.32 -2.06
N ARG A 140 3.14 3.93 -0.81
CA ARG A 140 3.17 4.86 0.31
C ARG A 140 4.58 5.00 0.84
N CYS A 141 5.14 6.21 0.77
CA CYS A 141 6.54 6.47 1.08
C CYS A 141 6.76 6.75 2.57
N LEU A 142 7.81 6.16 3.15
CA LEU A 142 8.26 6.42 4.52
C LEU A 142 9.43 7.40 4.51
N LYS A 143 9.52 8.28 5.51
CA LYS A 143 10.61 9.25 5.63
C LYS A 143 11.81 8.57 6.29
N ASN A 144 13.02 8.87 5.81
CA ASN A 144 14.27 8.45 6.45
C ASN A 144 14.46 9.13 7.82
#